data_AF-A0A0F9I7A1-F1
#
_entry.id   AF-A0A0F9I7A1-F1
#
_cell.length_a   1.000
_cell.length_b   1.000
_cell.length_c   1.000
_cell.angle_alpha   90.00
_cell.angle_beta   90.00
_cell.angle_gamma   90.00
#
_symmetry.space_group_name_H-M   'P 1'
#
loop_
_entity.id
_entity.type
_entity.pdbx_description
1 polymer ?
#
loop_
_entity_poly.entity_id
_entity_poly.type
_entity_poly.pdbx_seq_one_letter_code
_entity_poly.pdbx_strand_id
1 'polypeptide(L)'
;MGIFPKQIDFFEVLERAAENVIKATVALQDLFEDYTDIEAKVKAVYEIEQEGDILTHEIIRKLNQTFITPIDREDIQALATNIDDIVDFIWGGVDKMTVFRIETPTKDVLQLASD
;
A
#
# COMPACT_ATOMS: atom_id res chain seq x y z
N MET A 1 -0.88 38.79 4.52
CA MET A 1 -1.27 37.62 3.72
C MET A 1 0.02 36.88 3.42
N GLY A 2 0.30 35.80 4.14
CA GLY A 2 1.62 35.14 4.13
C GLY A 2 1.95 34.57 2.76
N ILE A 3 3.11 34.94 2.19
CA ILE A 3 3.63 34.46 0.90
C ILE A 3 4.44 33.17 1.12
N PHE A 4 3.90 32.25 1.93
CA PHE A 4 4.48 30.92 2.07
C PHE A 4 3.38 29.91 1.74
N PRO A 5 3.59 29.04 0.73
CA PRO A 5 2.66 27.95 0.48
C PRO A 5 2.49 27.14 1.77
N LYS A 6 1.27 26.65 2.03
CA LYS A 6 1.03 25.76 3.18
C LYS A 6 2.06 24.63 3.10
N GLN A 7 2.92 24.57 4.12
CA GLN A 7 3.92 23.52 4.24
C GLN A 7 3.15 22.20 4.31
N ILE A 8 3.41 21.29 3.37
CA ILE A 8 2.79 19.98 3.41
C ILE A 8 3.50 19.18 4.48
N ASP A 9 2.72 18.49 5.28
CA ASP A 9 3.21 17.51 6.21
C ASP A 9 3.51 16.20 5.48
N PHE A 10 4.80 15.93 5.20
CA PHE A 10 5.22 14.64 4.63
C PHE A 10 4.86 13.47 5.56
N PHE A 11 4.85 13.69 6.87
CA PHE A 11 4.51 12.65 7.84
C PHE A 11 3.04 12.27 7.75
N GLU A 12 2.14 13.21 7.48
CA GLU A 12 0.71 12.92 7.27
C GLU A 12 0.49 12.00 6.06
N VAL A 13 1.18 12.24 4.94
CA VAL A 13 1.03 11.38 3.75
C VAL A 13 1.67 10.00 3.97
N LEU A 14 2.81 9.95 4.67
CA LEU A 14 3.44 8.68 5.07
C LEU A 14 2.57 7.89 6.04
N GLU A 15 1.88 8.55 6.97
CA GLU A 15 0.91 7.91 7.89
C GLU A 15 -0.26 7.32 7.10
N ARG A 16 -0.83 8.07 6.15
CA ARG A 16 -1.87 7.54 5.24
C ARG A 16 -1.38 6.34 4.42
N ALA A 17 -0.12 6.34 3.98
CA ALA A 17 0.47 5.21 3.26
C ALA A 17 0.62 3.98 4.19
N ALA A 18 1.02 4.18 5.45
CA ALA A 18 1.07 3.11 6.45
C ALA A 18 -0.34 2.57 6.79
N GLU A 19 -1.35 3.44 6.91
CA GLU A 19 -2.75 3.02 7.05
C GLU A 19 -3.21 2.19 5.85
N ASN A 20 -2.77 2.54 4.64
CA ASN A 20 -3.08 1.79 3.43
C ASN A 20 -2.49 0.37 3.45
N VAL A 21 -1.27 0.19 3.97
CA VAL A 21 -0.67 -1.13 4.22
C VAL A 21 -1.53 -1.97 5.17
N ILE A 22 -2.06 -1.36 6.24
CA ILE A 22 -2.94 -2.05 7.18
C ILE A 22 -4.22 -2.52 6.46
N LYS A 23 -4.84 -1.66 5.65
CA LYS A 23 -6.01 -2.04 4.83
C LYS A 23 -5.69 -3.21 3.90
N ALA A 24 -4.56 -3.15 3.19
CA ALA A 24 -4.14 -4.19 2.27
C ALA A 24 -3.94 -5.54 2.99
N THR A 25 -3.32 -5.50 4.16
CA THR A 25 -3.06 -6.69 4.98
C THR A 25 -4.36 -7.31 5.49
N VAL A 26 -5.31 -6.49 5.96
CA VAL A 26 -6.64 -6.96 6.39
C VAL A 26 -7.42 -7.57 5.22
N ALA A 27 -7.38 -6.94 4.05
CA ALA A 27 -8.04 -7.48 2.85
C ALA A 27 -7.41 -8.80 2.40
N LEU A 28 -6.09 -8.94 2.50
CA LEU A 28 -5.39 -10.19 2.21
C LEU A 28 -5.77 -11.30 3.21
N GLN A 29 -5.83 -10.97 4.50
CA GLN A 29 -6.26 -11.91 5.53
C GLN A 29 -7.69 -12.39 5.29
N ASP A 30 -8.62 -11.48 5.00
CA ASP A 30 -10.01 -11.81 4.66
C ASP A 30 -10.12 -12.71 3.42
N LEU A 31 -9.30 -12.46 2.40
CA LEU A 31 -9.23 -13.33 1.22
C LEU A 31 -8.80 -14.75 1.61
N PHE A 32 -7.83 -14.90 2.52
CA PHE A 32 -7.31 -16.20 2.92
C PHE A 32 -8.23 -16.95 3.89
N GLU A 33 -8.78 -16.28 4.89
CA GLU A 33 -9.65 -16.90 5.90
C GLU A 33 -11.03 -17.25 5.34
N ASP A 34 -11.55 -16.43 4.43
CA ASP A 34 -12.83 -16.65 3.76
C ASP A 34 -12.64 -16.56 2.23
N TYR A 35 -12.33 -17.72 1.65
CA TYR A 35 -12.11 -17.87 0.20
C TYR A 35 -13.43 -17.95 -0.58
N THR A 36 -14.30 -16.96 -0.36
CA THR A 36 -15.56 -16.74 -1.10
C THR A 36 -15.57 -15.33 -1.70
N ASP A 37 -16.48 -15.06 -2.64
CA ASP A 37 -16.59 -13.77 -3.34
C ASP A 37 -15.25 -13.25 -3.89
N ILE A 38 -14.40 -14.16 -4.36
CA ILE A 38 -13.00 -13.93 -4.71
C ILE A 38 -12.82 -12.75 -5.65
N GLU A 39 -13.65 -12.62 -6.68
CA GLU A 39 -13.55 -11.51 -7.65
C GLU A 39 -13.72 -10.15 -6.96
N ALA A 40 -14.64 -10.03 -6.00
CA ALA A 40 -14.84 -8.80 -5.24
C ALA A 40 -13.68 -8.52 -4.30
N LYS A 41 -13.17 -9.54 -3.59
CA LYS A 41 -12.02 -9.41 -2.68
C LYS A 41 -10.72 -9.05 -3.42
N VAL A 42 -10.46 -9.69 -4.56
CA VAL A 42 -9.33 -9.38 -5.46
C VAL A 42 -9.42 -7.94 -5.95
N LYS A 43 -10.61 -7.50 -6.38
CA LYS A 43 -10.84 -6.12 -6.81
C LYS A 43 -10.60 -5.11 -5.68
N ALA A 44 -11.00 -5.42 -4.45
CA ALA A 44 -10.74 -4.58 -3.30
C ALA A 44 -9.24 -4.43 -3.03
N VAL A 45 -8.46 -5.52 -3.10
CA VAL A 45 -6.99 -5.46 -2.96
C VAL A 45 -6.36 -4.60 -4.06
N TYR A 46 -6.82 -4.74 -5.30
CA TYR A 46 -6.34 -3.90 -6.41
C TYR A 46 -6.65 -2.41 -6.19
N GLU A 47 -7.85 -2.07 -5.71
CA GLU A 47 -8.20 -0.68 -5.41
C GLU A 47 -7.33 -0.10 -4.28
N ILE A 48 -6.97 -0.90 -3.27
CA ILE A 48 -6.06 -0.49 -2.20
C ILE A 48 -4.64 -0.27 -2.73
N GLU A 49 -4.16 -1.11 -3.65
CA GLU A 49 -2.87 -0.91 -4.32
C GLU A 49 -2.85 0.42 -5.09
N GLN A 50 -3.89 0.69 -5.87
CA GLN A 50 -4.00 1.96 -6.59
C GLN A 50 -4.07 3.18 -5.64
N GLU A 51 -4.69 3.04 -4.46
CA GLU A 51 -4.64 4.09 -3.42
C GLU A 51 -3.22 4.32 -2.90
N GLY A 52 -2.44 3.26 -2.68
CA GLY A 52 -1.04 3.33 -2.25
C GLY A 52 -0.16 4.03 -3.27
N ASP A 53 -0.32 3.64 -4.53
CA ASP A 53 0.40 4.15 -5.68
C ASP A 53 0.19 5.67 -5.84
N ILE A 54 -1.05 6.14 -5.62
CA ILE A 54 -1.40 7.58 -5.60
C ILE A 54 -0.68 8.31 -4.45
N LEU A 55 -0.60 7.72 -3.26
CA LEU A 55 0.09 8.32 -2.10
C LEU A 55 1.59 8.44 -2.34
N THR A 56 2.20 7.39 -2.90
CA THR A 56 3.61 7.38 -3.29
C THR A 56 3.90 8.48 -4.31
N HIS A 57 3.09 8.56 -5.37
CA HIS A 57 3.19 9.65 -6.35
C HIS A 57 3.00 11.04 -5.74
N GLU A 58 2.07 11.18 -4.78
CA GLU A 58 1.84 12.41 -4.04
C GLU A 58 3.11 12.83 -3.27
N ILE A 59 3.77 11.91 -2.56
CA ILE A 59 5.02 12.17 -1.83
C ILE A 59 6.14 12.59 -2.79
N ILE A 60 6.38 11.83 -3.86
CA ILE A 60 7.44 12.12 -4.83
C ILE A 60 7.23 13.48 -5.50
N ARG A 61 6.00 13.78 -5.91
CA ARG A 61 5.66 15.07 -6.50
C ARG A 61 5.95 16.21 -5.55
N LYS A 62 5.60 16.07 -4.27
CA LYS A 62 5.84 17.11 -3.26
C LYS A 62 7.30 17.28 -2.91
N LEU A 63 8.05 16.19 -2.82
CA LEU A 63 9.50 16.23 -2.68
C LEU A 63 10.07 17.10 -3.80
N ASN A 64 9.72 16.84 -5.06
CA ASN A 64 10.20 17.61 -6.21
C ASN A 64 9.81 19.09 -6.21
N GLN A 65 8.78 19.48 -5.45
CA GLN A 65 8.28 20.85 -5.33
C GLN A 65 8.76 21.56 -4.05
N THR A 66 9.44 20.85 -3.15
CA THR A 66 9.84 21.38 -1.84
C THR A 66 11.35 21.58 -1.80
N PHE A 67 11.80 22.79 -1.46
CA PHE A 67 13.23 23.10 -1.38
C PHE A 67 13.88 22.64 -0.06
N ILE A 68 13.16 22.77 1.07
CA ILE A 68 13.63 22.36 2.40
C ILE A 68 12.69 21.27 2.93
N THR A 69 13.24 20.09 3.17
CA THR A 69 12.52 18.93 3.75
C THR A 69 12.76 18.83 5.26
N PRO A 70 11.83 18.22 6.03
CA PRO A 70 11.96 18.11 7.49
C PRO A 70 13.05 17.13 7.93
N ILE A 71 13.36 16.15 7.08
CA ILE A 71 14.48 15.19 7.20
C ILE A 71 15.12 15.02 5.81
N ASP A 72 16.08 14.11 5.68
CA ASP A 72 16.74 13.84 4.41
C ASP A 72 15.72 13.38 3.36
N ARG A 73 15.82 13.98 2.17
CA ARG A 73 14.91 13.72 1.04
C ARG A 73 14.93 12.25 0.62
N GLU A 74 16.13 11.69 0.59
CA GLU A 74 16.36 10.30 0.20
C GLU A 74 15.67 9.35 1.18
N ASP A 75 15.64 9.68 2.47
CA ASP A 75 14.93 8.90 3.49
C ASP A 75 13.41 8.95 3.30
N ILE A 76 12.83 10.13 3.01
CA ILE A 76 11.40 10.25 2.74
C ILE A 76 11.01 9.44 1.51
N GLN A 77 11.81 9.54 0.44
CA GLN A 77 11.59 8.79 -0.79
C GLN A 77 11.71 7.29 -0.55
N ALA A 78 12.78 6.85 0.11
CA ALA A 78 13.01 5.44 0.41
C ALA A 78 11.89 4.87 1.30
N LEU A 79 11.46 5.62 2.31
CA LEU A 79 10.36 5.19 3.18
C LEU A 79 9.04 5.07 2.42
N ALA A 80 8.70 6.04 1.56
CA ALA A 80 7.51 5.97 0.73
C ALA A 80 7.53 4.74 -0.20
N THR A 81 8.63 4.54 -0.92
CA THR A 81 8.80 3.38 -1.82
C THR A 81 8.75 2.05 -1.05
N ASN A 82 9.40 1.94 0.11
CA ASN A 82 9.38 0.70 0.88
C ASN A 82 7.99 0.39 1.46
N ILE A 83 7.16 1.42 1.75
CA ILE A 83 5.77 1.23 2.17
C ILE A 83 4.92 0.74 0.99
N ASP A 84 5.11 1.33 -0.19
CA ASP A 84 4.46 0.98 -1.45
C ASP A 84 4.75 -0.49 -1.84
N ASP A 85 6.02 -0.89 -1.77
CA ASP A 85 6.48 -2.25 -2.08
C ASP A 85 5.71 -3.32 -1.29
N ILE A 86 5.30 -3.04 -0.05
CA ILE A 86 4.51 -3.98 0.76
C ILE A 86 3.15 -4.22 0.11
N VAL A 87 2.46 -3.15 -0.31
CA VAL A 87 1.15 -3.23 -0.95
C VAL A 87 1.27 -3.91 -2.32
N ASP A 88 2.32 -3.60 -3.07
CA ASP A 88 2.64 -4.24 -4.35
C ASP A 88 2.90 -5.73 -4.21
N PHE A 89 3.59 -6.18 -3.16
CA PHE A 89 3.79 -7.60 -2.91
C PHE A 89 2.47 -8.32 -2.58
N ILE A 90 1.58 -7.66 -1.82
CA ILE A 90 0.24 -8.18 -1.53
C ILE A 90 -0.56 -8.34 -2.83
N TRP A 91 -0.68 -7.26 -3.61
CA TRP A 91 -1.39 -7.30 -4.89
C TRP A 91 -0.78 -8.34 -5.83
N GLY A 92 0.54 -8.34 -5.98
CA GLY A 92 1.25 -9.29 -6.82
C GLY A 92 1.05 -10.75 -6.38
N GLY A 93 0.81 -11.03 -5.11
CA GLY A 93 0.43 -12.36 -4.63
C GLY A 93 -1.00 -12.73 -5.06
N VAL A 94 -1.94 -11.84 -4.81
CA VAL A 94 -3.38 -12.00 -5.13
C VAL A 94 -3.63 -12.13 -6.63
N ASP A 95 -2.97 -11.30 -7.45
CA ASP A 95 -3.04 -11.36 -8.90
C ASP A 95 -2.56 -12.73 -9.42
N LYS A 96 -1.41 -13.22 -8.92
CA LYS A 96 -0.91 -14.56 -9.30
C LYS A 96 -1.88 -15.69 -8.93
N MET A 97 -2.54 -15.61 -7.78
CA MET A 97 -3.55 -16.61 -7.41
C MET A 97 -4.72 -16.63 -8.40
N THR A 98 -5.11 -15.45 -8.88
CA THR A 98 -6.18 -15.29 -9.88
C THR A 98 -5.74 -15.80 -11.25
N VAL A 99 -4.54 -15.42 -11.71
CA VAL A 99 -3.95 -15.85 -13.00
C VAL A 99 -3.78 -17.37 -13.03
N PHE A 100 -3.31 -17.99 -11.95
CA PHE A 100 -3.13 -19.44 -11.86
C PHE A 100 -4.39 -20.22 -11.47
N ARG A 101 -5.51 -19.52 -11.24
CA ARG A 101 -6.80 -20.12 -10.87
C ARG A 101 -6.69 -21.04 -9.65
N ILE A 102 -6.04 -20.55 -8.61
CA ILE A 102 -5.94 -21.27 -7.34
C ILE A 102 -7.34 -21.42 -6.74
N GLU A 103 -7.81 -22.65 -6.59
CA GLU A 103 -9.16 -22.94 -6.10
C GLU A 103 -9.29 -22.79 -4.58
N THR A 104 -8.19 -23.00 -3.83
CA THR A 104 -8.15 -22.86 -2.37
C THR A 104 -6.75 -22.45 -1.88
N PRO A 105 -6.63 -21.62 -0.83
CA PRO A 105 -5.36 -21.35 -0.18
C PRO A 105 -4.76 -22.63 0.42
N THR A 106 -3.42 -22.73 0.39
CA THR A 106 -2.72 -23.85 1.03
C THR A 106 -2.70 -23.68 2.55
N LYS A 107 -2.54 -24.78 3.29
CA LYS A 107 -2.43 -24.75 4.76
C LYS A 107 -1.29 -23.87 5.24
N ASP A 108 -0.17 -23.86 4.52
CA ASP A 108 1.01 -23.08 4.86
C ASP A 108 0.74 -21.57 4.79
N VAL A 109 -0.01 -21.12 3.77
CA VAL A 109 -0.43 -19.71 3.63
C VAL A 109 -1.42 -19.32 4.72
N LEU A 110 -2.36 -20.21 5.07
CA LEU A 110 -3.32 -19.96 6.15
C LEU A 110 -2.62 -19.82 7.51
N GLN A 111 -1.60 -20.64 7.77
CA GLN A 111 -0.80 -20.54 8.99
C GLN A 111 -0.03 -19.22 9.03
N LEU A 112 0.62 -18.84 7.93
CA LEU A 112 1.35 -17.58 7.82
C LEU A 112 0.45 -16.35 8.02
N ALA A 113 -0.80 -16.41 7.55
CA ALA A 113 -1.76 -15.31 7.69
C ALA A 113 -2.29 -15.14 9.13
N SER A 114 -2.17 -16.17 9.96
CA SER A 114 -2.65 -16.19 11.35
C SER A 114 -1.58 -15.85 12.40
N ASP A 115 -0.31 -15.74 11.98
CA ASP A 115 0.84 -15.37 12.81
C ASP A 115 0.99 -13.84 12.95
#